data_AF-A0A5F2HW59-F1
#
_entry.id   AF-A0A5F2HW59-F1
#
_cell.length_a   1.000
_cell.length_b   1.000
_cell.length_c   1.000
_cell.angle_alpha   90.00
_cell.angle_beta   90.00
_cell.angle_gamma   90.00
#
_symmetry.space_group_name_H-M   'P 1'
#
loop_
_entity.id
_entity.type
_entity.pdbx_description
1 polymer ?
#
loop_
_entity_poly.entity_id
_entity_poly.type
_entity_poly.pdbx_seq_one_letter_code
_entity_poly.pdbx_strand_id
1 'polypeptide(L)'
;MATRPARAVADSEPSRPGSPILSARAAVAARKWHEAAACFAQADAADELLTADLEEWALALECIGRPAETIPFLMRAVTEYGVAGERLRAASPAITLARIHLERGELSVAKGWHKRAAQLI
;
A
#
# COMPACT_ATOMS: atom_id res chain seq x y z
N MET A 1 -37.34 6.19 -52.24
CA MET A 1 -37.09 5.27 -51.11
C MET A 1 -35.60 4.93 -51.14
N ALA A 2 -34.77 5.72 -50.45
CA ALA A 2 -33.32 5.56 -50.41
C ALA A 2 -32.89 5.43 -48.95
N THR A 3 -32.45 4.23 -48.57
CA THR A 3 -32.10 3.87 -47.20
C THR A 3 -30.64 4.24 -46.94
N ARG A 4 -30.42 5.18 -46.02
CA ARG A 4 -29.10 5.54 -45.46
C ARG A 4 -28.67 4.44 -44.49
N PRO A 5 -27.49 3.79 -44.61
CA PRO A 5 -27.03 2.94 -43.54
C PRO A 5 -26.55 3.81 -42.38
N ALA A 6 -27.01 3.44 -41.18
CA ALA A 6 -26.61 4.03 -39.93
C ALA A 6 -25.12 3.81 -39.69
N ARG A 7 -24.41 4.88 -39.35
CA ARG A 7 -23.04 4.83 -38.82
C ARG A 7 -23.09 3.98 -37.56
N ALA A 8 -22.38 2.85 -37.61
CA ALA A 8 -22.27 1.93 -36.49
C ALA A 8 -21.84 2.68 -35.23
N VAL A 9 -22.55 2.36 -34.15
CA VAL A 9 -22.33 2.83 -32.79
C VAL A 9 -20.87 2.65 -32.44
N ALA A 10 -20.28 3.70 -31.89
CA ALA A 10 -18.93 3.69 -31.36
C ALA A 10 -18.73 2.45 -30.49
N ASP A 11 -17.74 1.63 -30.85
CA ASP A 11 -17.14 0.69 -29.93
C ASP A 11 -16.67 1.50 -28.73
N SER A 12 -17.41 1.40 -27.63
CA SER A 12 -16.95 1.85 -26.33
C SER A 12 -15.70 1.04 -26.02
N GLU A 13 -14.53 1.61 -26.28
CA GLU A 13 -13.27 1.10 -25.76
C GLU A 13 -13.49 0.80 -24.27
N PRO A 14 -13.14 -0.41 -23.77
CA PRO A 14 -13.20 -0.67 -22.34
C PRO A 14 -12.40 0.43 -21.66
N SER A 15 -13.09 1.26 -20.87
CA SER A 15 -12.52 2.37 -20.11
C SER A 15 -11.20 1.87 -19.55
N ARG A 16 -10.08 2.47 -19.98
CA ARG A 16 -8.74 2.08 -19.53
C ARG A 16 -8.84 1.81 -18.03
N PRO A 17 -8.44 0.62 -17.54
CA PRO A 17 -8.52 0.37 -16.12
C PRO A 17 -7.85 1.55 -15.43
N GLY A 18 -8.60 2.25 -14.57
CA GLY A 18 -8.10 3.41 -13.87
C GLY A 18 -6.81 3.03 -13.15
N SER A 19 -5.86 3.97 -13.03
CA SER A 19 -4.56 3.71 -12.41
C SER A 19 -4.73 2.89 -11.12
N PRO A 20 -4.10 1.70 -11.02
CA PRO A 20 -4.25 0.81 -9.87
C PRO A 20 -3.98 1.51 -8.55
N ILE A 21 -3.01 2.44 -8.50
CA ILE A 21 -2.72 3.18 -7.28
C ILE A 21 -3.84 4.16 -6.89
N LEU A 22 -4.51 4.79 -7.85
CA LEU A 22 -5.67 5.65 -7.56
C LEU A 22 -6.85 4.83 -7.03
N SER A 23 -7.09 3.65 -7.61
CA SER A 23 -8.09 2.71 -7.11
C SER A 23 -7.75 2.21 -5.70
N ALA A 24 -6.48 1.91 -5.42
CA ALA A 24 -6.03 1.47 -4.11
C ALA A 24 -6.28 2.53 -3.03
N ARG A 25 -5.86 3.78 -3.27
CA ARG A 25 -6.07 4.91 -2.35
C ARG A 25 -7.56 5.20 -2.14
N ALA A 26 -8.38 5.13 -3.19
CA ALA A 26 -9.82 5.28 -3.09
C ALA A 26 -10.46 4.15 -2.23
N ALA A 27 -10.01 2.92 -2.40
CA ALA A 27 -10.45 1.78 -1.60
C ALA A 27 -10.03 1.91 -0.12
N VAL A 28 -8.83 2.41 0.17
CA VAL A 28 -8.38 2.75 1.54
C VAL A 28 -9.30 3.80 2.16
N ALA A 29 -9.57 4.90 1.45
CA ALA A 29 -10.46 5.95 1.93
C ALA A 29 -11.89 5.43 2.20
N ALA A 30 -12.36 4.48 1.39
CA ALA A 30 -13.64 3.81 1.56
C ALA A 30 -13.59 2.60 2.53
N ARG A 31 -12.44 2.30 3.16
CA ARG A 31 -12.21 1.15 4.06
C ARG A 31 -12.52 -0.21 3.45
N LYS A 32 -12.40 -0.32 2.13
CA LYS A 32 -12.59 -1.58 1.40
C LYS A 32 -11.27 -2.35 1.36
N TRP A 33 -10.88 -2.91 2.50
CA TRP A 33 -9.53 -3.42 2.72
C TRP A 33 -9.08 -4.52 1.75
N HIS A 34 -9.97 -5.46 1.40
CA HIS A 34 -9.68 -6.50 0.41
C HIS A 34 -9.45 -5.91 -0.99
N GLU A 35 -10.26 -4.92 -1.39
CA GLU A 35 -10.12 -4.22 -2.67
C GLU A 35 -8.82 -3.41 -2.69
N ALA A 36 -8.54 -2.67 -1.61
CA ALA A 36 -7.31 -1.90 -1.45
C ALA A 36 -6.07 -2.78 -1.59
N ALA A 37 -6.00 -3.91 -0.86
CA ALA A 37 -4.86 -4.82 -0.92
C ALA A 37 -4.65 -5.40 -2.33
N ALA A 38 -5.74 -5.73 -3.05
CA ALA A 38 -5.66 -6.22 -4.42
C ALA A 38 -5.20 -5.13 -5.42
N CYS A 39 -5.64 -3.88 -5.23
CA CYS A 39 -5.21 -2.75 -6.06
C CYS A 39 -3.76 -2.35 -5.78
N PHE A 40 -3.30 -2.36 -4.52
CA PHE A 40 -1.90 -2.11 -4.19
C PHE A 40 -0.97 -3.17 -4.78
N ALA A 41 -1.35 -4.45 -4.75
CA ALA A 41 -0.58 -5.51 -5.39
C ALA A 41 -0.44 -5.29 -6.91
N GLN A 42 -1.50 -4.80 -7.57
CA GLN A 42 -1.44 -4.43 -8.99
C GLN A 42 -0.57 -3.19 -9.23
N ALA A 43 -0.63 -2.20 -8.34
CA ALA A 43 0.21 -1.00 -8.40
C ALA A 43 1.71 -1.31 -8.19
N ASP A 44 2.03 -2.24 -7.27
CA ASP A 44 3.40 -2.74 -7.07
C ASP A 44 3.94 -3.42 -8.32
N ALA A 45 3.13 -4.28 -8.95
CA ALA A 45 3.50 -4.94 -10.20
C ALA A 45 3.69 -3.96 -11.38
N ALA A 46 3.12 -2.75 -11.29
CA ALA A 46 3.25 -1.67 -12.27
C ALA A 46 4.33 -0.63 -11.89
N ASP A 47 5.04 -0.83 -10.78
CA ASP A 47 6.04 0.12 -10.23
C ASP A 47 5.44 1.53 -9.97
N GLU A 48 4.18 1.58 -9.54
CA GLU A 48 3.43 2.83 -9.29
C GLU A 48 3.46 3.28 -7.81
N LEU A 49 4.03 2.47 -6.91
CA LEU A 49 4.00 2.74 -5.47
C LEU A 49 5.00 3.81 -5.06
N LEU A 50 4.52 4.81 -4.31
CA LEU A 50 5.36 5.68 -3.50
C LEU A 50 5.63 5.04 -2.13
N THR A 51 6.64 5.53 -1.42
CA THR A 51 6.96 5.07 -0.06
C THR A 51 5.77 5.14 0.89
N ALA A 52 4.96 6.21 0.79
CA ALA A 52 3.75 6.37 1.62
C ALA A 52 2.65 5.35 1.32
N ASP A 53 2.59 4.84 0.09
CA ASP A 53 1.60 3.83 -0.30
C ASP A 53 1.91 2.47 0.35
N LEU A 54 3.18 2.19 0.71
CA LEU A 54 3.57 0.99 1.44
C LEU A 54 2.93 0.92 2.83
N GLU A 55 2.77 2.08 3.50
CA GLU A 55 2.13 2.16 4.81
C GLU A 55 0.60 1.95 4.71
N GLU A 56 -0.04 2.53 3.68
CA GLU A 56 -1.47 2.30 3.42
C GLU A 56 -1.76 0.85 3.01
N TRP A 57 -0.87 0.23 2.23
CA TRP A 57 -0.98 -1.19 1.89
C TRP A 57 -0.80 -2.06 3.13
N ALA A 58 0.16 -1.74 4.00
CA ALA A 58 0.34 -2.43 5.26
C ALA A 58 -0.93 -2.35 6.12
N LEU A 59 -1.54 -1.16 6.23
CA LEU A 59 -2.81 -0.99 6.93
C LEU A 59 -3.93 -1.87 6.34
N ALA A 60 -4.05 -1.93 5.02
CA ALA A 60 -5.05 -2.77 4.36
C ALA A 60 -4.84 -4.26 4.67
N LEU A 61 -3.59 -4.74 4.62
CA LEU A 61 -3.24 -6.13 4.93
C LEU A 61 -3.48 -6.48 6.41
N GLU A 62 -3.19 -5.58 7.33
CA GLU A 62 -3.54 -5.74 8.75
C GLU A 62 -5.05 -5.86 8.96
N CYS A 63 -5.84 -5.00 8.31
CA CYS A 63 -7.30 -5.02 8.44
C CYS A 63 -7.95 -6.30 7.91
N ILE A 64 -7.26 -7.07 7.06
CA ILE A 64 -7.71 -8.37 6.55
C ILE A 64 -7.00 -9.55 7.23
N GLY A 65 -6.29 -9.33 8.34
CA GLY A 65 -5.67 -10.39 9.13
C GLY A 65 -4.40 -10.98 8.53
N ARG A 66 -3.69 -10.23 7.67
CA ARG A 66 -2.43 -10.63 7.02
C ARG A 66 -1.23 -9.76 7.42
N PRO A 67 -1.02 -9.42 8.71
CA PRO A 67 0.02 -8.48 9.14
C PRO A 67 1.45 -8.97 8.87
N ALA A 68 1.70 -10.27 8.87
CA ALA A 68 3.04 -10.81 8.64
C ALA A 68 3.58 -10.51 7.24
N GLU A 69 2.69 -10.32 6.27
CA GLU A 69 3.06 -10.02 4.88
C GLU A 69 3.57 -8.58 4.70
N THR A 70 3.30 -7.70 5.67
CA THR A 70 3.66 -6.28 5.56
C THR A 70 5.12 -5.99 5.92
N ILE A 71 5.78 -6.92 6.63
CA ILE A 71 7.16 -6.77 7.12
C ILE A 71 8.13 -6.29 6.03
N PRO A 72 8.23 -6.93 4.85
CA PRO A 72 9.15 -6.47 3.81
C PRO A 72 8.83 -5.04 3.32
N PHE A 73 7.55 -4.68 3.21
CA PHE A 73 7.11 -3.36 2.75
C PHE A 73 7.45 -2.27 3.77
N LEU A 74 7.22 -2.53 5.05
CA LEU A 74 7.53 -1.59 6.13
C LEU A 74 9.04 -1.41 6.31
N MET A 75 9.83 -2.47 6.13
CA MET A 75 11.30 -2.35 6.12
C MET A 75 11.80 -1.48 4.96
N ARG A 76 11.19 -1.64 3.77
CA ARG A 76 11.45 -0.78 2.61
C ARG A 76 11.10 0.68 2.94
N ALA A 77 9.93 0.93 3.52
CA ALA A 77 9.51 2.27 3.91
C ALA A 77 10.46 2.94 4.92
N VAL A 78 10.89 2.23 5.97
CA VAL A 78 11.90 2.75 6.93
C VAL A 78 13.19 3.15 6.21
N THR A 79 13.62 2.34 5.25
CA THR A 79 14.86 2.57 4.50
C THR A 79 14.73 3.78 3.58
N GLU A 80 13.67 3.85 2.77
CA GLU A 80 13.43 4.93 1.81
C GLU A 80 13.25 6.28 2.51
N TYR A 81 12.43 6.34 3.56
CA TYR A 81 12.32 7.56 4.38
C TYR A 81 13.65 7.92 5.05
N GLY A 82 14.43 6.92 5.47
CA GLY A 82 15.75 7.13 6.05
C GLY A 82 16.72 7.78 5.07
N VAL A 83 16.77 7.29 3.83
CA VAL A 83 17.59 7.86 2.74
C VAL A 83 17.13 9.27 2.37
N ALA A 84 15.81 9.51 2.35
CA ALA A 84 15.24 10.83 2.09
C ALA A 84 15.42 11.84 3.25
N GLY A 85 15.94 11.40 4.41
CA GLY A 85 16.07 12.25 5.60
C GLY A 85 14.75 12.54 6.32
N GLU A 86 13.65 11.87 5.92
CA GLU A 86 12.31 12.03 6.49
C GLU A 86 12.16 11.24 7.80
N ARG A 87 12.97 11.58 8.81
CA ARG A 87 13.10 10.81 10.07
C ARG A 87 11.76 10.52 10.75
N LEU A 88 10.91 11.53 10.91
CA LEU A 88 9.60 11.35 11.56
C LEU A 88 8.69 10.39 10.78
N ARG A 89 8.76 10.40 9.45
CA ARG A 89 8.02 9.45 8.61
C ARG A 89 8.60 8.04 8.68
N ALA A 90 9.92 7.90 8.80
CA ALA A 90 10.57 6.61 9.03
C ALA A 90 10.19 5.96 10.38
N ALA A 91 9.78 6.75 11.38
CA ALA A 91 9.41 6.23 12.70
C ALA A 91 8.11 5.41 12.66
N SER A 92 7.12 5.83 11.87
CA SER A 92 5.82 5.15 11.74
C SER A 92 5.95 3.67 11.32
N PRO A 93 6.57 3.31 10.19
CA PRO A 93 6.71 1.92 9.78
C PRO A 93 7.60 1.11 10.75
N ALA A 94 8.56 1.75 11.43
CA ALA A 94 9.35 1.09 12.48
C ALA A 94 8.50 0.72 13.72
N ILE A 95 7.56 1.58 14.14
CA ILE A 95 6.60 1.26 15.21
C ILE A 95 5.68 0.12 14.78
N THR A 96 5.17 0.16 13.55
CA THR A 96 4.33 -0.89 12.99
C THR A 96 5.05 -2.24 12.98
N LEU A 97 6.31 -2.28 12.54
CA LEU A 97 7.16 -3.48 12.63
C LEU A 97 7.31 -3.98 14.06
N ALA A 98 7.58 -3.08 15.01
CA ALA A 98 7.69 -3.46 16.42
C ALA A 98 6.42 -4.15 16.94
N ARG A 99 5.24 -3.61 16.60
CA ARG A 99 3.95 -4.19 16.96
C ARG A 99 3.74 -5.57 16.32
N ILE A 100 3.97 -5.71 15.01
CA ILE A 100 3.78 -6.99 14.30
C ILE A 100 4.67 -8.09 14.92
N HIS A 101 5.93 -7.78 15.20
CA HIS A 101 6.83 -8.73 15.85
C HIS A 101 6.40 -9.03 17.31
N LEU A 102 5.86 -8.05 18.03
CA LEU A 102 5.32 -8.26 19.39
C LEU A 102 4.12 -9.22 19.37
N GLU A 103 3.16 -9.02 18.47
CA GLU A 103 1.97 -9.87 18.32
C GLU A 103 2.32 -11.31 17.94
N ARG A 104 3.46 -11.51 17.29
CA ARG A 104 4.03 -12.84 16.95
C ARG A 104 4.83 -13.48 18.08
N GLY A 105 4.99 -12.81 19.22
CA GLY A 105 5.83 -13.28 20.34
C GLY A 105 7.33 -13.09 20.15
N GLU A 106 7.76 -12.34 19.14
CA GLU A 106 9.16 -12.13 18.77
C GLU A 106 9.76 -10.92 19.53
N LEU A 107 9.75 -10.99 20.86
CA LEU A 107 10.05 -9.87 21.75
C LEU A 107 11.39 -9.16 21.49
N SER A 108 12.45 -9.92 21.17
CA SER A 108 13.77 -9.35 20.89
C SER A 108 13.77 -8.49 19.63
N VAL A 109 13.07 -8.95 18.57
CA VAL A 109 12.95 -8.22 17.31
C VAL A 109 12.07 -6.99 17.49
N ALA A 110 10.95 -7.13 18.19
CA ALA A 110 10.06 -6.03 18.53
C ALA A 110 10.79 -4.91 19.29
N LYS A 111 11.61 -5.26 20.29
CA LYS A 111 12.43 -4.28 21.04
C LYS A 111 13.44 -3.56 20.15
N GLY A 112 14.04 -4.26 19.19
CA GLY A 112 14.96 -3.65 18.22
C GLY A 112 14.28 -2.56 17.39
N TRP A 113 13.10 -2.86 16.84
CA TRP A 113 12.31 -1.90 16.08
C TRP A 113 11.77 -0.74 16.93
N HIS A 114 11.33 -1.01 18.16
CA HIS A 114 10.90 0.03 19.08
C HIS A 114 12.05 1.00 19.41
N LYS A 115 13.26 0.48 19.67
CA LYS A 115 14.45 1.30 19.88
C LYS A 115 14.79 2.12 18.63
N ARG A 116 14.66 1.52 17.44
CA ARG A 116 14.90 2.22 16.17
C ARG A 116 13.93 3.37 15.97
N ALA A 117 12.63 3.16 16.21
CA ALA A 117 11.61 4.21 16.15
C ALA A 117 11.90 5.35 17.13
N ALA A 118 12.28 5.04 18.37
CA ALA A 118 12.63 6.03 19.39
C ALA A 118 13.86 6.88 19.02
N GLN A 119 14.73 6.42 18.13
CA GLN A 119 15.87 7.20 17.63
C GLN A 119 15.49 8.15 16.49
N LEU A 120 14.31 7.98 15.88
CA LEU A 120 13.85 8.75 14.73
C LEU A 120 12.98 9.95 15.10
N ILE A 121 12.52 10.01 16.36
CA ILE A 121 11.73 11.08 16.98
C ILE A 121 12.64 11.87 17.90
#